data_AF-A0A352S4R3-F1
#
_entry.id   AF-A0A352S4R3-F1
#
_cell.length_a   1.000
_cell.length_b   1.000
_cell.length_c   1.000
_cell.angle_alpha   90.00
_cell.angle_beta   90.00
_cell.angle_gamma   90.00
#
_symmetry.space_group_name_H-M   'P 1'
#
loop_
_entity.id
_entity.type
_entity.pdbx_description
1 polymer ?
#
loop_
_entity_poly.entity_id
_entity_poly.type
_entity_poly.pdbx_seq_one_letter_code
_entity_poly.pdbx_strand_id
1 'polypeptide(L)'
;DGQGNFGSVDGDNAAAMRYTEIRLSKIAHEMLQDIDKETVDFEPNYDGSEKEPGILPARIPNLLINGSSGIAVGMATNIPPHNLNEVVDACLHLLRNPDATVDELIELVPAPDFPTAGIIYGIQGVREGYRTGRGRVVMRARTHFEDIDRGQRQAIIVDELPYQVNKRTLLERIAELVTEKKVEGISDIRDESDKSGMRVVIELKRNEVPEVVLNNLYKNTQLQDTFGMNMVALVDGQPRLLNLRQMLDAFLSHRREVVTRRT
;
A
#
# COMPACT_ATOMS: atom_id res chain seq x y z
N ASP A 1 -3.81 15.34 -9.01
CA ASP A 1 -3.16 16.61 -8.62
C ASP A 1 -4.29 17.53 -8.20
N GLY A 2 -4.24 18.10 -7.00
CA GLY A 2 -5.40 18.79 -6.45
C GLY A 2 -5.02 19.76 -5.35
N GLN A 3 -5.95 20.66 -5.07
CA GLN A 3 -5.81 21.73 -4.08
C GLN A 3 -7.06 21.77 -3.19
N GLY A 4 -6.84 21.75 -1.88
CA GLY A 4 -7.89 21.74 -0.86
C GLY A 4 -7.52 20.85 0.34
N ASN A 5 -8.45 20.68 1.27
CA ASN A 5 -8.31 19.72 2.36
C ASN A 5 -8.81 18.33 1.90
N PHE A 6 -7.90 17.37 1.74
CA PHE A 6 -8.19 15.99 1.35
C PHE A 6 -8.15 14.99 2.51
N GLY A 7 -8.27 15.49 3.74
CA GLY A 7 -8.12 14.70 4.96
C GLY A 7 -6.66 14.53 5.38
N SER A 8 -6.45 13.76 6.44
CA SER A 8 -5.13 13.55 7.05
C SER A 8 -5.00 12.12 7.60
N VAL A 9 -3.78 11.74 7.98
CA VAL A 9 -3.49 10.47 8.67
C VAL A 9 -4.18 10.37 10.04
N ASP A 10 -4.62 11.49 10.60
CA ASP A 10 -5.37 11.56 11.86
C ASP A 10 -6.83 11.10 11.70
N GLY A 11 -7.27 10.84 10.46
CA GLY A 11 -8.65 10.42 10.15
C GLY A 11 -9.62 11.57 10.02
N ASP A 12 -9.13 12.80 9.85
CA ASP A 12 -9.99 13.95 9.61
C ASP A 12 -10.59 13.86 8.19
N ASN A 13 -11.89 14.16 8.09
CA ASN A 13 -12.59 14.13 6.81
C ASN A 13 -12.11 15.25 5.87
N ALA A 14 -12.16 14.98 4.57
CA ALA A 14 -11.94 15.98 3.54
C ALA A 14 -13.00 17.09 3.58
N ALA A 15 -12.66 18.26 3.02
CA ALA A 15 -13.62 19.32 2.83
C ALA A 15 -14.71 18.93 1.80
N ALA A 16 -15.86 19.61 1.87
CA ALA A 16 -16.95 19.39 0.92
C ALA A 16 -16.52 19.71 -0.52
N MET A 17 -17.11 19.01 -1.50
CA MET A 17 -16.75 19.10 -2.94
C MET A 17 -16.71 20.51 -3.54
N ARG A 18 -17.46 21.46 -2.95
CA ARG A 18 -17.48 22.88 -3.38
C ARG A 18 -16.20 23.66 -3.02
N TYR A 19 -15.28 23.09 -2.26
CA TYR A 19 -14.04 23.74 -1.79
C TYR A 19 -12.77 23.17 -2.41
N THR A 20 -12.86 22.03 -3.09
CA THR A 20 -11.70 21.31 -3.62
C THR A 20 -11.60 21.48 -5.12
N GLU A 21 -10.37 21.66 -5.61
CA GLU A 21 -10.08 21.73 -7.04
C GLU A 21 -9.15 20.57 -7.42
N ILE A 22 -9.38 19.93 -8.57
CA ILE A 22 -8.62 18.76 -9.01
C ILE A 22 -8.33 18.80 -10.50
N ARG A 23 -7.21 18.18 -10.89
CA ARG A 23 -6.83 17.89 -12.28
C ARG A 23 -6.05 16.59 -12.38
N LEU A 24 -5.94 16.07 -13.60
CA LEU A 24 -5.11 14.90 -13.89
C LEU A 24 -3.63 15.20 -13.59
N SER A 25 -2.95 14.23 -12.95
CA SER A 25 -1.50 14.28 -12.79
C SER A 25 -0.80 13.96 -14.12
N LYS A 26 0.48 14.30 -14.24
CA LYS A 26 1.28 13.96 -15.44
C LYS A 26 1.24 12.46 -15.73
N ILE A 27 1.44 11.62 -14.71
CA ILE A 27 1.41 10.16 -14.85
C ILE A 27 0.04 9.61 -15.27
N ALA A 28 -1.07 10.29 -14.92
CA ALA A 28 -2.39 9.86 -15.36
C ALA A 28 -2.57 9.96 -16.88
N HIS A 29 -1.83 10.84 -17.57
CA HIS A 29 -1.89 10.93 -19.02
C HIS A 29 -1.30 9.68 -19.70
N GLU A 30 -0.35 8.98 -19.07
CA GLU A 30 0.21 7.71 -19.56
C GLU A 30 -0.82 6.56 -19.55
N MET A 31 -1.90 6.69 -18.75
CA MET A 31 -3.01 5.74 -18.76
C MET A 31 -3.96 5.94 -19.94
N LEU A 32 -4.07 7.17 -20.44
CA LEU A 32 -5.02 7.58 -21.49
C LEU A 32 -4.37 7.73 -22.86
N GLN A 33 -3.04 7.58 -22.95
CA GLN A 33 -2.32 7.88 -24.17
C GLN A 33 -2.73 6.94 -25.32
N ASP A 34 -2.98 7.53 -26.49
CA ASP A 34 -3.46 6.87 -27.71
C ASP A 34 -4.92 6.40 -27.66
N ILE A 35 -5.72 6.78 -26.65
CA ILE A 35 -7.13 6.36 -26.55
C ILE A 35 -7.99 6.73 -27.77
N ASP A 36 -7.70 7.86 -28.41
CA ASP A 36 -8.42 8.35 -29.59
C ASP A 36 -8.01 7.65 -30.91
N LYS A 37 -7.10 6.66 -30.86
CA LYS A 37 -6.58 5.93 -32.03
C LYS A 37 -7.18 4.53 -32.18
N GLU A 38 -8.44 4.35 -31.76
CA GLU A 38 -9.16 3.08 -31.85
C GLU A 38 -8.42 1.89 -31.20
N THR A 39 -7.62 2.17 -30.17
CA THR A 39 -6.75 1.17 -29.53
C THR A 39 -7.46 0.28 -28.51
N VAL A 40 -8.68 0.65 -28.13
CA VAL A 40 -9.55 -0.05 -27.18
C VAL A 40 -10.99 0.06 -27.66
N ASP A 41 -11.83 -0.86 -27.21
CA ASP A 41 -13.25 -0.83 -27.55
C ASP A 41 -14.01 0.13 -26.65
N PHE A 42 -15.00 0.78 -27.26
CA PHE A 42 -15.89 1.73 -26.60
C PHE A 42 -17.32 1.17 -26.57
N GLU A 43 -17.95 1.23 -25.42
CA GLU A 43 -19.29 0.73 -25.15
C GLU A 43 -20.24 1.91 -24.89
N PRO A 44 -21.55 1.80 -25.19
CA PRO A 44 -22.52 2.83 -24.82
C PRO A 44 -22.59 2.99 -23.29
N ASN A 45 -22.70 4.23 -22.83
CA ASN A 45 -22.98 4.52 -21.42
C ASN A 45 -24.42 4.08 -21.02
N TYR A 46 -24.78 4.28 -19.75
CA TYR A 46 -26.03 3.77 -19.17
C TYR A 46 -27.34 4.21 -19.90
N ASP A 47 -27.36 5.38 -20.53
CA ASP A 47 -28.51 5.90 -21.30
C ASP A 47 -28.31 5.85 -22.82
N GLY A 48 -27.17 5.34 -23.28
CA GLY A 48 -26.80 5.19 -24.68
C GLY A 48 -26.54 6.51 -25.41
N SER A 49 -26.43 7.64 -24.71
CA SER A 49 -26.17 8.95 -25.32
C SER A 49 -24.69 9.19 -25.64
N GLU A 50 -23.79 8.57 -24.89
CA GLU A 50 -22.35 8.67 -25.05
C GLU A 50 -21.70 7.28 -25.13
N LYS A 51 -20.40 7.26 -25.48
CA LYS A 51 -19.59 6.06 -25.46
C LYS A 51 -18.46 6.21 -24.45
N GLU A 52 -18.16 5.14 -23.73
CA GLU A 52 -17.08 5.06 -22.76
C GLU A 52 -16.13 3.89 -23.08
N PRO A 53 -14.82 4.02 -22.80
CA PRO A 53 -13.87 2.95 -23.05
C PRO A 53 -14.08 1.79 -22.06
N GLY A 54 -14.16 0.55 -22.55
CA GLY A 54 -14.29 -0.63 -21.68
C GLY A 54 -13.02 -0.89 -20.85
N ILE A 55 -11.85 -0.56 -21.40
CA ILE A 55 -10.55 -0.58 -20.71
C ILE A 55 -9.68 0.57 -21.23
N LEU A 56 -8.74 1.05 -20.42
CA LEU A 56 -7.80 2.09 -20.83
C LEU A 56 -6.59 1.50 -21.60
N PRO A 57 -6.00 2.23 -22.57
CA PRO A 57 -4.80 1.82 -23.31
C PRO A 57 -3.51 1.95 -22.48
N ALA A 58 -3.58 1.58 -21.21
CA ALA A 58 -2.58 1.83 -20.18
C ALA A 58 -1.15 1.49 -20.63
N ARG A 59 -0.22 2.40 -20.38
CA ARG A 59 1.22 2.21 -20.62
C ARG A 59 2.00 1.76 -19.40
N ILE A 60 1.40 1.86 -18.22
CA ILE A 60 2.01 1.43 -16.96
C ILE A 60 1.14 0.33 -16.32
N PRO A 61 1.76 -0.66 -15.64
CA PRO A 61 1.07 -1.74 -14.95
C PRO A 61 0.42 -1.26 -13.64
N ASN A 62 -0.58 -0.38 -13.76
CA ASN A 62 -1.17 0.38 -12.65
C ASN A 62 -1.72 -0.49 -11.51
N LEU A 63 -2.25 -1.68 -11.83
CA LEU A 63 -2.78 -2.61 -10.84
C LEU A 63 -1.72 -3.07 -9.83
N LEU A 64 -0.48 -3.30 -10.28
CA LEU A 64 0.63 -3.67 -9.41
C LEU A 64 1.23 -2.44 -8.72
N ILE A 65 1.38 -1.33 -9.44
CA ILE A 65 1.99 -0.10 -8.91
C ILE A 65 1.18 0.46 -7.74
N ASN A 66 -0.14 0.65 -7.93
CA ASN A 66 -1.00 1.26 -6.92
C ASN A 66 -1.71 0.22 -6.03
N GLY A 67 -1.81 -1.03 -6.48
CA GLY A 67 -2.63 -2.03 -5.80
C GLY A 67 -4.13 -1.79 -5.98
N SER A 68 -4.92 -2.58 -5.24
CA SER A 68 -6.37 -2.45 -5.19
C SER A 68 -6.92 -3.23 -4.00
N SER A 69 -7.99 -2.75 -3.38
CA SER A 69 -8.72 -3.46 -2.35
C SER A 69 -10.21 -3.41 -2.67
N GLY A 70 -10.90 -4.55 -2.61
CA GLY A 70 -12.32 -4.62 -2.92
C GLY A 70 -12.97 -5.90 -2.42
N ILE A 71 -14.27 -5.81 -2.13
CA ILE A 71 -15.10 -6.94 -1.69
C ILE A 71 -16.31 -7.02 -2.63
N ALA A 72 -16.51 -8.19 -3.22
CA ALA A 72 -17.64 -8.52 -4.06
C ALA A 72 -18.43 -9.68 -3.44
N VAL A 73 -19.54 -10.07 -4.06
CA VAL A 73 -20.31 -11.24 -3.59
C VAL A 73 -19.47 -12.51 -3.75
N GLY A 74 -19.07 -13.09 -2.62
CA GLY A 74 -18.31 -14.35 -2.56
C GLY A 74 -16.79 -14.21 -2.81
N MET A 75 -16.27 -13.00 -3.01
CA MET A 75 -14.85 -12.78 -3.33
C MET A 75 -14.32 -11.50 -2.71
N ALA A 76 -13.02 -11.46 -2.47
CA ALA A 76 -12.30 -10.25 -2.08
C ALA A 76 -11.00 -10.17 -2.86
N THR A 77 -10.46 -8.96 -2.98
CA THR A 77 -9.13 -8.68 -3.50
C THR A 77 -8.42 -7.69 -2.59
N ASN A 78 -7.12 -7.89 -2.41
CA ASN A 78 -6.26 -6.99 -1.66
C ASN A 78 -4.82 -7.12 -2.18
N ILE A 79 -4.49 -6.26 -3.14
CA ILE A 79 -3.20 -6.22 -3.84
C ILE A 79 -2.42 -5.03 -3.27
N PRO A 80 -1.22 -5.22 -2.72
CA PRO A 80 -0.43 -4.13 -2.20
C PRO A 80 0.23 -3.33 -3.33
N PRO A 81 0.60 -2.05 -3.08
CA PRO A 81 1.36 -1.24 -4.03
C PRO A 81 2.80 -1.73 -4.19
N HIS A 82 3.44 -1.38 -5.30
CA HIS A 82 4.81 -1.77 -5.64
C HIS A 82 5.58 -0.60 -6.26
N ASN A 83 6.91 -0.70 -6.21
CA ASN A 83 7.75 0.29 -6.82
C ASN A 83 7.62 0.25 -8.36
N LEU A 84 7.41 1.41 -8.98
CA LEU A 84 7.24 1.53 -10.43
C LEU A 84 8.44 0.94 -11.21
N ASN A 85 9.67 1.21 -10.76
CA ASN A 85 10.86 0.79 -11.47
C ASN A 85 11.01 -0.73 -11.44
N GLU A 86 10.82 -1.34 -10.27
CA GLU A 86 10.90 -2.79 -10.07
C GLU A 86 9.89 -3.55 -10.94
N VAL A 87 8.64 -3.06 -10.99
CA VAL A 87 7.60 -3.68 -11.82
C VAL A 87 7.91 -3.52 -13.32
N VAL A 88 8.44 -2.37 -13.74
CA VAL A 88 8.87 -2.15 -15.13
C VAL A 88 10.06 -3.05 -15.48
N ASP A 89 11.03 -3.20 -14.59
CA ASP A 89 12.18 -4.10 -14.78
C ASP A 89 11.73 -5.55 -14.92
N ALA A 90 10.75 -5.99 -14.13
CA ALA A 90 10.14 -7.31 -14.27
C ALA A 90 9.40 -7.49 -15.61
N CYS A 91 8.66 -6.48 -16.08
CA CYS A 91 8.07 -6.48 -17.42
C CYS A 91 9.12 -6.60 -18.53
N LEU A 92 10.20 -5.81 -18.44
CA LEU A 92 11.30 -5.84 -19.41
C LEU A 92 12.04 -7.18 -19.39
N HIS A 93 12.19 -7.79 -18.22
CA HIS A 93 12.77 -9.11 -18.07
C HIS A 93 11.91 -10.17 -18.77
N LEU A 94 10.59 -10.19 -18.54
CA LEU A 94 9.67 -11.13 -19.20
C LEU A 94 9.63 -10.97 -20.71
N LEU A 95 9.76 -9.75 -21.23
CA LEU A 95 9.85 -9.51 -22.67
C LEU A 95 11.11 -10.12 -23.29
N ARG A 96 12.23 -10.14 -22.57
CA ARG A 96 13.50 -10.73 -23.03
C ARG A 96 13.55 -12.24 -22.80
N ASN A 97 12.95 -12.69 -21.70
CA ASN A 97 12.95 -14.08 -21.25
C ASN A 97 11.50 -14.54 -20.99
N PRO A 98 10.74 -14.93 -22.04
CA PRO A 98 9.33 -15.29 -21.89
C PRO A 98 9.07 -16.47 -20.95
N ASP A 99 10.08 -17.33 -20.74
CA ASP A 99 9.98 -18.51 -19.88
C ASP A 99 10.37 -18.23 -18.42
N ALA A 100 10.76 -16.99 -18.08
CA ALA A 100 11.22 -16.61 -16.74
C ALA A 100 10.26 -17.06 -15.63
N THR A 101 10.80 -17.74 -14.64
CA THR A 101 10.04 -18.28 -13.51
C THR A 101 9.54 -17.16 -12.60
N VAL A 102 8.52 -17.45 -11.80
CA VAL A 102 8.04 -16.48 -10.80
C VAL A 102 9.16 -16.12 -9.81
N ASP A 103 10.03 -17.07 -9.46
CA ASP A 103 11.14 -16.83 -8.54
C ASP A 103 12.18 -15.86 -9.10
N GLU A 104 12.49 -15.92 -10.39
CA GLU A 104 13.36 -14.92 -11.04
C GLU A 104 12.74 -13.52 -11.02
N LEU A 105 11.42 -13.41 -11.14
CA LEU A 105 10.71 -12.13 -11.05
C LEU A 105 10.64 -11.58 -9.63
N ILE A 106 10.61 -12.46 -8.63
CA ILE A 106 10.68 -12.06 -7.21
C ILE A 106 12.03 -11.41 -6.89
N GLU A 107 13.12 -11.78 -7.56
CA GLU A 107 14.40 -11.08 -7.36
C GLU A 107 14.39 -9.63 -7.90
N LEU A 108 13.50 -9.34 -8.86
CA LEU A 108 13.31 -7.99 -9.42
C LEU A 108 12.26 -7.18 -8.64
N VAL A 109 11.24 -7.86 -8.11
CA VAL A 109 10.18 -7.29 -7.26
C VAL A 109 10.25 -7.98 -5.89
N PRO A 110 11.22 -7.61 -5.03
CA PRO A 110 11.50 -8.33 -3.80
C PRO A 110 10.37 -8.23 -2.79
N ALA A 111 9.70 -7.08 -2.73
CA ALA A 111 8.61 -6.81 -1.80
C ALA A 111 7.67 -5.70 -2.31
N PRO A 112 6.49 -5.55 -1.71
CA PRO A 112 5.63 -4.39 -1.93
C PRO A 112 6.28 -3.10 -1.42
N ASP A 113 5.86 -1.96 -1.99
CA ASP A 113 6.35 -0.62 -1.66
C ASP A 113 5.19 0.24 -1.17
N PHE A 114 5.11 0.45 0.15
CA PHE A 114 3.99 1.15 0.77
C PHE A 114 4.26 2.65 0.89
N PRO A 115 3.26 3.51 0.63
CA PRO A 115 3.43 4.96 0.67
C PRO A 115 3.72 5.52 2.08
N THR A 116 3.46 4.74 3.13
CA THR A 116 3.69 5.12 4.54
C THR A 116 5.07 4.70 5.06
N ALA A 117 5.93 4.15 4.19
CA ALA A 117 7.19 3.52 4.58
C ALA A 117 6.99 2.40 5.62
N GLY A 118 7.80 2.36 6.67
CA GLY A 118 7.81 1.30 7.67
C GLY A 118 8.78 0.16 7.36
N ILE A 119 8.59 -0.97 8.05
CA ILE A 119 9.50 -2.12 7.98
C ILE A 119 8.69 -3.37 7.66
N ILE A 120 8.96 -4.00 6.51
CA ILE A 120 8.45 -5.34 6.23
C ILE A 120 9.23 -6.34 7.07
N TYR A 121 8.54 -7.02 7.99
CA TYR A 121 9.12 -7.97 8.92
C TYR A 121 8.95 -9.40 8.41
N GLY A 122 10.01 -9.92 7.79
CA GLY A 122 10.05 -11.26 7.22
C GLY A 122 9.47 -11.31 5.80
N ILE A 123 10.15 -12.02 4.90
CA ILE A 123 9.83 -12.01 3.46
C ILE A 123 9.09 -13.28 2.99
N GLN A 124 9.03 -14.32 3.81
CA GLN A 124 8.51 -15.62 3.38
C GLN A 124 7.03 -15.55 2.96
N GLY A 125 6.22 -14.82 3.72
CA GLY A 125 4.80 -14.62 3.40
C GLY A 125 4.58 -13.75 2.16
N VAL A 126 5.54 -12.88 1.82
CA VAL A 126 5.54 -12.07 0.59
C VAL A 126 5.85 -12.95 -0.61
N ARG A 127 6.93 -13.74 -0.55
CA ARG A 127 7.31 -14.67 -1.62
C ARG A 127 6.20 -15.68 -1.93
N GLU A 128 5.56 -16.22 -0.89
CA GLU A 128 4.41 -17.12 -1.06
C GLU A 128 3.23 -16.43 -1.75
N GLY A 129 2.97 -15.17 -1.36
CA GLY A 129 2.03 -14.29 -2.03
C GLY A 129 2.31 -14.17 -3.51
N TYR A 130 3.55 -13.85 -3.90
CA TYR A 130 3.93 -13.74 -5.30
C TYR A 130 3.85 -15.04 -6.09
N ARG A 131 4.08 -16.19 -5.46
CA ARG A 131 3.98 -17.51 -6.11
C ARG A 131 2.55 -17.98 -6.34
N THR A 132 1.66 -17.71 -5.38
CA THR A 132 0.31 -18.32 -5.34
C THR A 132 -0.83 -17.33 -5.52
N GLY A 133 -0.58 -16.04 -5.34
CA GLY A 133 -1.59 -15.00 -5.23
C GLY A 133 -2.10 -14.76 -3.81
N ARG A 134 -1.73 -15.58 -2.81
CA ARG A 134 -2.13 -15.39 -1.41
C ARG A 134 -0.94 -15.39 -0.48
N GLY A 135 -0.86 -14.36 0.35
CA GLY A 135 0.30 -14.16 1.21
C GLY A 135 0.00 -13.26 2.38
N ARG A 136 1.00 -13.11 3.24
CA ARG A 136 0.94 -12.24 4.41
C ARG A 136 2.16 -11.34 4.41
N VAL A 137 1.93 -10.03 4.46
CA VAL A 137 2.98 -9.03 4.65
C VAL A 137 2.84 -8.50 6.07
N VAL A 138 3.83 -8.77 6.93
CA VAL A 138 3.87 -8.21 8.28
C VAL A 138 4.61 -6.89 8.20
N MET A 139 4.01 -5.82 8.67
CA MET A 139 4.60 -4.49 8.69
C MET A 139 4.79 -4.04 10.14
N ARG A 140 5.93 -3.41 10.42
CA ARG A 140 6.22 -2.76 11.69
C ARG A 140 6.42 -1.28 11.49
N ALA A 141 5.98 -0.52 12.48
CA ALA A 141 6.33 0.87 12.67
C ALA A 141 7.85 1.02 12.77
N ARG A 142 8.41 2.07 12.16
CA ARG A 142 9.80 2.47 12.38
C ARG A 142 9.88 3.20 13.72
N THR A 143 10.77 2.73 14.58
CA THR A 143 10.96 3.31 15.91
C THR A 143 12.44 3.43 16.25
N HIS A 144 12.73 4.33 17.18
CA HIS A 144 14.03 4.42 17.85
C HIS A 144 13.85 4.82 19.31
N PHE A 145 14.94 4.80 20.09
CA PHE A 145 14.92 5.16 21.50
C PHE A 145 15.67 6.47 21.73
N GLU A 146 15.13 7.31 22.61
CA GLU A 146 15.76 8.54 23.06
C GLU A 146 15.85 8.59 24.59
N ASP A 147 16.92 9.16 25.10
CA ASP A 147 17.08 9.42 26.53
C ASP A 147 16.39 10.72 26.92
N ILE A 148 15.57 10.66 27.98
CA ILE A 148 14.84 11.81 28.53
C ILE A 148 15.21 12.00 30.01
N ASP A 149 14.82 13.15 30.60
CA ASP A 149 15.15 13.52 31.99
C ASP A 149 16.65 13.40 32.32
N ARG A 150 17.52 13.87 31.41
CA ARG A 150 18.99 13.79 31.52
C ARG A 150 19.50 12.34 31.64
N GLY A 151 18.85 11.40 30.95
CA GLY A 151 19.23 9.98 30.93
C GLY A 151 18.65 9.15 32.08
N GLN A 152 17.72 9.69 32.87
CA GLN A 152 17.06 8.92 33.94
C GLN A 152 15.92 8.03 33.42
N ARG A 153 15.41 8.33 32.23
CA ARG A 153 14.28 7.66 31.59
C ARG A 153 14.53 7.57 30.10
N GLN A 154 13.81 6.66 29.44
CA GLN A 154 13.85 6.50 28.00
C GLN A 154 12.47 6.71 27.39
N ALA A 155 12.46 7.11 26.13
CA ALA A 155 11.25 7.23 25.32
C ALA A 155 11.39 6.36 24.07
N ILE A 156 10.27 5.77 23.65
CA ILE A 156 10.14 5.14 22.35
C ILE A 156 9.58 6.20 21.41
N ILE A 157 10.32 6.50 20.34
CA ILE A 157 9.89 7.40 19.29
C ILE A 157 9.38 6.58 18.12
N VAL A 158 8.20 6.92 17.62
CA VAL A 158 7.62 6.31 16.42
C VAL A 158 7.66 7.32 15.28
N ASP A 159 8.44 6.98 14.25
CA ASP A 159 8.71 7.84 13.09
C ASP A 159 7.79 7.52 11.90
N GLU A 160 7.38 6.26 11.76
CA GLU A 160 6.57 5.76 10.64
C GLU A 160 5.59 4.68 11.13
N LEU A 161 4.37 4.65 10.60
CA LEU A 161 3.34 3.67 10.95
C LEU A 161 3.13 2.67 9.81
N PRO A 162 2.64 1.45 10.11
CA PRO A 162 2.20 0.52 9.07
C PRO A 162 1.11 1.12 8.17
N TYR A 163 1.00 0.60 6.94
CA TYR A 163 0.03 1.06 5.97
C TYR A 163 -1.41 0.93 6.47
N GLN A 164 -2.24 1.96 6.20
CA GLN A 164 -3.65 2.06 6.62
C GLN A 164 -3.90 2.10 8.15
N VAL A 165 -2.87 2.33 8.97
CA VAL A 165 -3.06 2.54 10.41
C VAL A 165 -3.40 4.00 10.69
N ASN A 166 -4.53 4.23 11.37
CA ASN A 166 -4.91 5.56 11.86
C ASN A 166 -4.13 5.91 13.13
N LYS A 167 -3.42 7.04 13.13
CA LYS A 167 -2.58 7.45 14.26
C LYS A 167 -3.41 7.72 15.53
N ARG A 168 -4.54 8.41 15.42
CA ARG A 168 -5.38 8.76 16.57
C ARG A 168 -5.93 7.51 17.25
N THR A 169 -6.53 6.59 16.48
CA THR A 169 -7.05 5.32 16.98
C THR A 169 -5.95 4.44 17.59
N LEU A 170 -4.75 4.44 17.01
CA LEU A 170 -3.61 3.75 17.60
C LEU A 170 -3.25 4.30 18.98
N LEU A 171 -3.17 5.62 19.14
CA LEU A 171 -2.82 6.26 20.41
C LEU A 171 -3.89 6.03 21.48
N GLU A 172 -5.17 6.15 21.11
CA GLU A 172 -6.30 5.81 21.97
C GLU A 172 -6.18 4.36 22.46
N ARG A 173 -5.88 3.43 21.54
CA ARG A 173 -5.72 2.02 21.87
C ARG A 173 -4.55 1.77 22.82
N ILE A 174 -3.42 2.46 22.64
CA ILE A 174 -2.28 2.34 23.57
C ILE A 174 -2.69 2.84 24.96
N ALA A 175 -3.36 4.00 25.05
CA ALA A 175 -3.81 4.58 26.32
C ALA A 175 -4.80 3.66 27.07
N GLU A 176 -5.72 3.03 26.34
CA GLU A 176 -6.61 1.99 26.89
C GLU A 176 -5.82 0.83 27.50
N LEU A 177 -4.87 0.27 26.76
CA LEU A 177 -4.07 -0.88 27.21
C LEU A 177 -3.22 -0.55 28.44
N VAL A 178 -2.72 0.68 28.55
CA VAL A 178 -2.01 1.18 29.74
C VAL A 178 -2.96 1.29 30.94
N THR A 179 -4.16 1.82 30.73
CA THR A 179 -5.18 1.97 31.78
C THR A 179 -5.66 0.62 32.30
N GLU A 180 -5.85 -0.35 31.40
CA GLU A 180 -6.21 -1.74 31.71
C GLU A 180 -5.05 -2.57 32.31
N LYS A 181 -3.85 -1.98 32.43
CA LYS A 181 -2.61 -2.67 32.85
C LYS A 181 -2.25 -3.90 32.01
N LYS A 182 -2.68 -3.92 30.74
CA LYS A 182 -2.25 -4.93 29.76
C LYS A 182 -0.88 -4.62 29.19
N VAL A 183 -0.54 -3.34 29.11
CA VAL A 183 0.80 -2.85 28.78
C VAL A 183 1.29 -2.02 29.96
N GLU A 184 2.39 -2.43 30.57
CA GLU A 184 3.03 -1.72 31.68
C GLU A 184 4.27 -0.95 31.20
N GLY A 185 4.89 -0.18 32.10
CA GLY A 185 6.12 0.56 31.79
C GLY A 185 5.95 1.87 31.03
N ILE A 186 4.73 2.24 30.60
CA ILE A 186 4.45 3.53 29.96
C ILE A 186 3.98 4.55 31.01
N SER A 187 4.55 5.75 30.97
CA SER A 187 4.19 6.86 31.85
C SER A 187 3.37 7.94 31.16
N ASP A 188 3.67 8.23 29.89
CA ASP A 188 3.01 9.29 29.13
C ASP A 188 3.09 8.99 27.62
N ILE A 189 2.16 9.55 26.85
CA ILE A 189 2.09 9.41 25.39
C ILE A 189 1.80 10.79 24.80
N ARG A 190 2.64 11.26 23.89
CA ARG A 190 2.50 12.55 23.22
C ARG A 190 2.61 12.42 21.71
N ASP A 191 1.84 13.24 21.02
CA ASP A 191 1.97 13.43 19.57
C ASP A 191 2.68 14.77 19.32
N GLU A 192 3.93 14.69 18.87
CA GLU A 192 4.80 15.82 18.53
C GLU A 192 4.92 15.95 16.99
N SER A 193 3.99 15.36 16.24
CA SER A 193 3.98 15.44 14.78
C SER A 193 3.76 16.88 14.28
N ASP A 194 4.49 17.26 13.24
CA ASP A 194 4.36 18.57 12.62
C ASP A 194 4.47 18.49 11.09
N LYS A 195 4.70 19.63 10.43
CA LYS A 195 4.85 19.69 8.97
C LYS A 195 6.13 19.02 8.44
N SER A 196 7.11 18.78 9.31
CA SER A 196 8.40 18.18 8.96
C SER A 196 8.39 16.66 9.06
N GLY A 197 7.47 16.09 9.84
CA GLY A 197 7.31 14.64 9.94
C GLY A 197 6.40 14.22 11.08
N MET A 198 6.07 12.93 11.09
CA MET A 198 5.37 12.32 12.21
C MET A 198 6.35 12.01 13.33
N ARG A 199 5.94 12.29 14.57
CA ARG A 199 6.72 11.96 15.76
C ARG A 199 5.79 11.66 16.92
N VAL A 200 5.62 10.39 17.24
CA VAL A 200 4.90 9.98 18.46
C VAL A 200 5.92 9.61 19.53
N VAL A 201 5.77 10.19 20.72
CA VAL A 201 6.66 9.99 21.86
C VAL A 201 5.93 9.17 22.92
N ILE A 202 6.42 7.98 23.21
CA ILE A 202 5.93 7.12 24.29
C ILE A 202 6.99 7.12 25.39
N GLU A 203 6.73 7.88 26.46
CA GLU A 203 7.66 7.94 27.59
C GLU A 203 7.52 6.71 28.48
N LEU A 204 8.66 6.17 28.90
CA LEU A 204 8.70 5.02 29.79
C LEU A 204 8.87 5.45 31.25
N LYS A 205 8.41 4.60 32.16
CA LYS A 205 8.69 4.70 33.59
C LYS A 205 10.18 4.47 33.86
N ARG A 206 10.65 4.90 35.04
CA ARG A 206 12.05 4.69 35.45
C ARG A 206 12.37 3.20 35.53
N ASN A 207 13.58 2.84 35.11
CA ASN A 207 14.12 1.47 35.14
C ASN A 207 13.39 0.44 34.25
N GLU A 208 12.58 0.89 33.30
CA GLU A 208 11.99 0.00 32.29
C GLU A 208 13.00 -0.32 31.19
N VAL A 209 12.88 -1.51 30.61
CA VAL A 209 13.68 -1.94 29.44
C VAL A 209 12.88 -1.64 28.17
N PRO A 210 13.28 -0.64 27.33
CA PRO A 210 12.48 -0.19 26.21
C PRO A 210 12.13 -1.29 25.22
N GLU A 211 13.05 -2.22 24.96
CA GLU A 211 12.85 -3.32 24.02
C GLU A 211 11.72 -4.25 24.47
N VAL A 212 11.54 -4.45 25.78
CA VAL A 212 10.47 -5.29 26.32
C VAL A 212 9.12 -4.61 26.14
N VAL A 213 9.05 -3.31 26.44
CA VAL A 213 7.83 -2.50 26.25
C VAL A 213 7.47 -2.42 24.77
N LEU A 214 8.44 -2.15 23.89
CA LEU A 214 8.25 -2.10 22.44
C LEU A 214 7.74 -3.43 21.88
N ASN A 215 8.28 -4.56 22.32
CA ASN A 215 7.78 -5.87 21.90
C ASN A 215 6.34 -6.13 22.35
N ASN A 216 5.98 -5.72 23.58
CA ASN A 216 4.60 -5.78 24.06
C ASN A 216 3.67 -4.87 23.24
N LEU A 217 4.13 -3.68 22.87
CA LEU A 217 3.39 -2.77 22.00
C LEU A 217 3.17 -3.40 20.61
N TYR A 218 4.19 -3.97 19.97
CA TYR A 218 4.03 -4.68 18.70
C TYR A 218 3.04 -5.85 18.78
N LYS A 219 2.96 -6.54 19.91
CA LYS A 219 2.05 -7.68 20.07
C LYS A 219 0.59 -7.26 20.26
N ASN A 220 0.34 -6.12 20.90
CA ASN A 220 -1.00 -5.74 21.38
C ASN A 220 -1.61 -4.55 20.63
N THR A 221 -0.87 -3.91 19.72
CA THR A 221 -1.27 -2.68 19.02
C THR A 221 -0.97 -2.78 17.54
N GLN A 222 -1.50 -1.84 16.75
CA GLN A 222 -1.21 -1.74 15.31
C GLN A 222 0.15 -1.11 14.99
N LEU A 223 1.05 -0.96 15.97
CA LEU A 223 2.47 -0.70 15.67
C LEU A 223 3.11 -1.87 14.90
N GLN A 224 2.52 -3.06 14.96
CA GLN A 224 2.78 -4.12 14.01
C GLN A 224 1.44 -4.60 13.47
N ASP A 225 1.25 -4.51 12.15
CA ASP A 225 0.03 -4.96 11.50
C ASP A 225 0.34 -5.95 10.37
N THR A 226 -0.71 -6.53 9.81
CA THR A 226 -0.64 -7.53 8.78
C THR A 226 -1.51 -7.15 7.60
N PHE A 227 -0.86 -7.00 6.46
CA PHE A 227 -1.55 -6.92 5.19
C PHE A 227 -1.75 -8.34 4.63
N GLY A 228 -3.01 -8.77 4.54
CA GLY A 228 -3.39 -10.01 3.88
C GLY A 228 -3.41 -9.82 2.37
N MET A 229 -2.40 -10.34 1.67
CA MET A 229 -2.31 -10.28 0.22
C MET A 229 -3.26 -11.31 -0.40
N ASN A 230 -4.12 -10.85 -1.31
CA ASN A 230 -5.05 -11.69 -2.05
C ASN A 230 -5.22 -11.12 -3.47
N MET A 231 -4.44 -11.64 -4.40
CA MET A 231 -4.25 -11.13 -5.75
C MET A 231 -5.31 -11.64 -6.72
N VAL A 232 -6.54 -11.18 -6.53
CA VAL A 232 -7.69 -11.53 -7.38
C VAL A 232 -8.00 -10.39 -8.33
N ALA A 233 -8.13 -10.69 -9.62
CA ALA A 233 -8.54 -9.74 -10.65
C ALA A 233 -9.45 -10.43 -11.68
N LEU A 234 -10.12 -9.64 -12.52
CA LEU A 234 -10.86 -10.17 -13.66
C LEU A 234 -9.90 -10.39 -14.83
N VAL A 235 -9.94 -11.58 -15.41
CA VAL A 235 -9.32 -11.90 -16.70
C VAL A 235 -10.42 -12.44 -17.58
N ASP A 236 -10.66 -11.82 -18.73
CA ASP A 236 -11.74 -12.16 -19.65
C ASP A 236 -13.12 -12.20 -18.96
N GLY A 237 -13.36 -11.21 -18.08
CA GLY A 237 -14.60 -11.07 -17.32
C GLY A 237 -14.77 -12.06 -16.16
N GLN A 238 -13.82 -12.97 -15.94
CA GLN A 238 -13.89 -13.97 -14.88
C GLN A 238 -12.91 -13.69 -13.74
N PRO A 239 -13.34 -13.81 -12.47
CA PRO A 239 -12.46 -13.64 -11.34
C PRO A 239 -11.44 -14.76 -11.26
N ARG A 240 -10.17 -14.39 -11.19
CA ARG A 240 -9.05 -15.33 -11.09
C ARG A 240 -8.09 -14.91 -10.00
N LEU A 241 -7.62 -15.89 -9.25
CA LEU A 241 -6.44 -15.74 -8.41
C LEU A 241 -5.20 -15.80 -9.29
N LEU A 242 -4.35 -14.78 -9.20
CA LEU A 242 -3.18 -14.63 -10.05
C LEU A 242 -1.91 -14.55 -9.20
N ASN A 243 -0.84 -15.14 -9.71
CA ASN A 243 0.51 -14.93 -9.18
C ASN A 243 1.19 -13.72 -9.87
N LEU A 244 2.37 -13.33 -9.41
CA LEU A 244 3.08 -12.14 -9.93
C LEU A 244 3.32 -12.22 -11.45
N ARG A 245 3.77 -13.38 -11.94
CA ARG A 245 4.02 -13.60 -13.37
C ARG A 245 2.74 -13.43 -14.19
N GLN A 246 1.63 -14.05 -13.76
CA GLN A 246 0.36 -13.98 -14.48
C GLN A 246 -0.19 -12.54 -14.55
N MET A 247 0.02 -11.74 -13.51
CA MET A 247 -0.34 -10.32 -13.54
C MET A 247 0.48 -9.53 -14.56
N LEU A 248 1.79 -9.76 -14.60
CA LEU A 248 2.69 -9.13 -15.58
C LEU A 248 2.37 -9.58 -17.01
N ASP A 249 2.13 -10.88 -17.21
CA ASP A 249 1.75 -11.45 -18.50
C ASP A 249 0.43 -10.85 -19.02
N ALA A 250 -0.57 -10.68 -18.15
CA ALA A 250 -1.84 -10.03 -18.50
C ALA A 250 -1.62 -8.59 -18.98
N PHE A 251 -0.79 -7.81 -18.27
CA PHE A 251 -0.43 -6.45 -18.69
C PHE A 251 0.31 -6.42 -20.02
N LEU A 252 1.31 -7.29 -20.21
CA LEU A 252 2.08 -7.36 -21.46
C LEU A 252 1.21 -7.80 -22.64
N SER A 253 0.27 -8.72 -22.43
CA SER A 253 -0.71 -9.13 -23.44
C SER A 253 -1.58 -7.96 -23.88
N HIS A 254 -2.18 -7.24 -22.93
CA HIS A 254 -2.96 -6.02 -23.20
C HIS A 254 -2.13 -5.00 -23.99
N ARG A 255 -0.87 -4.79 -23.59
CA ARG A 255 0.00 -3.83 -24.26
C ARG A 255 0.32 -4.22 -25.70
N ARG A 256 0.49 -5.52 -26.00
CA ARG A 256 0.69 -6.01 -27.37
C ARG A 256 -0.53 -5.74 -28.25
N GLU A 257 -1.73 -5.99 -27.73
CA GLU A 257 -2.96 -5.71 -28.46
C GLU A 257 -3.11 -4.23 -28.79
N VAL A 258 -2.96 -3.36 -27.78
CA VAL A 258 -3.02 -1.90 -27.94
C VAL A 258 -2.00 -1.39 -28.97
N VAL A 259 -0.76 -1.89 -28.96
CA VAL A 259 0.25 -1.49 -29.94
C VAL A 259 -0.07 -2.02 -31.34
N THR A 260 -0.62 -3.23 -31.45
CA THR A 260 -1.01 -3.84 -32.73
C THR A 260 -2.16 -3.07 -33.38
N ARG A 261 -3.21 -2.72 -32.63
CA ARG A 261 -4.36 -1.95 -33.13
C ARG A 261 -3.97 -0.53 -33.58
N ARG A 262 -3.00 0.07 -32.90
CA ARG A 262 -2.52 1.42 -33.21
C ARG A 262 -1.71 1.49 -34.51
N THR A 263 -1.09 0.38 -34.92
CA THR A 263 -0.13 0.31 -36.05
C THR A 263 -0.86 -0.07 -37.32
#